data_AF-A0A842T2F3-F1
#
_entry.id   AF-A0A842T2F3-F1
#
_cell.length_a   1.000
_cell.length_b   1.000
_cell.length_c   1.000
_cell.angle_alpha   90.00
_cell.angle_beta   90.00
_cell.angle_gamma   90.00
#
_symmetry.space_group_name_H-M   'P 1'
#
loop_
_entity.id
_entity.type
_entity.pdbx_description
1 polymer ?
#
loop_
_entity_poly.entity_id
_entity_poly.type
_entity_poly.pdbx_seq_one_letter_code
_entity_poly.pdbx_strand_id
1 'polypeptide(L)'
;MRSDESYTTQTCAKCGKRGNRKLSERDIICDCGHQMDRDLNSAVNIMIKFLTSDALSQRPSLKEESFLRKWKGFSTTHSPEICPPANA
;
A
#
# COMPACT_ATOMS: atom_id res chain seq x y z
N MET A 1 13.01 1.19 18.24
CA MET A 1 13.07 1.21 16.77
C MET A 1 12.36 2.48 16.31
N ARG A 2 13.10 3.49 15.82
CA ARG A 2 12.50 4.66 15.17
C ARG A 2 12.21 4.27 13.74
N SER A 3 10.93 4.15 13.39
CA SER A 3 10.53 3.94 12.00
C SER A 3 10.69 5.27 11.27
N ASP A 4 11.56 5.34 10.27
CA ASP A 4 11.60 6.49 9.38
C ASP A 4 10.27 6.57 8.61
N GLU A 5 9.44 7.56 8.96
CA GLU A 5 8.11 7.80 8.40
C GLU A 5 8.17 8.51 7.05
N SER A 6 9.38 8.92 6.64
CA SER A 6 9.63 9.63 5.40
C SER A 6 9.05 8.84 4.22
N TYR A 7 8.32 9.58 3.38
CA TYR A 7 7.78 9.11 2.10
C TYR A 7 6.64 8.09 2.17
N THR A 8 6.14 7.73 3.36
CA THR A 8 4.96 6.85 3.51
C THR A 8 3.70 7.43 2.86
N THR A 9 3.59 8.77 2.79
CA THR A 9 2.53 9.50 2.11
C THR A 9 2.74 9.58 0.58
N GLN A 10 3.94 9.27 0.10
CA GLN A 10 4.32 9.36 -1.32
C GLN A 10 4.38 7.98 -2.00
N THR A 11 4.55 6.91 -1.23
CA THR A 11 4.59 5.54 -1.75
C THR A 11 3.19 4.98 -1.93
N CYS A 12 2.88 4.45 -3.11
CA CYS A 12 1.65 3.72 -3.34
C CYS A 12 1.67 2.40 -2.54
N ALA A 13 0.71 2.21 -1.64
CA ALA A 13 0.63 1.00 -0.83
C ALA A 13 0.40 -0.27 -1.69
N LYS A 14 -0.25 -0.14 -2.86
CA LYS A 14 -0.54 -1.29 -3.73
C LYS A 14 0.67 -1.81 -4.51
N CYS A 15 1.45 -0.90 -5.11
CA CYS A 15 2.52 -1.27 -6.05
C CYS A 15 3.92 -0.82 -5.61
N GLY A 16 4.05 -0.11 -4.49
CA GLY A 16 5.33 0.38 -3.98
C GLY A 16 5.95 1.55 -4.76
N LYS A 17 5.35 2.01 -5.87
CA LYS A 17 5.88 3.15 -6.63
C LYS A 17 5.77 4.44 -5.81
N ARG A 18 6.87 5.19 -5.73
CA ARG A 18 6.90 6.52 -5.12
C ARG A 18 6.44 7.58 -6.13
N GLY A 19 5.41 8.34 -5.76
CA GLY A 19 4.93 9.49 -6.53
C GLY A 19 5.50 10.80 -5.98
N ASN A 20 5.69 11.78 -6.86
CA ASN A 20 5.98 13.14 -6.45
C ASN A 20 4.65 13.86 -6.19
N ARG A 21 4.29 13.98 -4.91
CA ARG A 21 2.98 14.48 -4.48
C ARG A 21 3.12 15.67 -3.53
N LYS A 22 2.22 16.64 -3.68
CA LYS A 22 2.13 17.80 -2.78
C LYS A 22 1.40 17.42 -1.50
N LEU A 23 1.72 18.08 -0.39
CA LEU A 23 1.03 17.86 0.89
C LEU A 23 -0.46 18.23 0.85
N SER A 24 -0.88 19.06 -0.10
CA SER A 24 -2.28 19.42 -0.34
C SER A 24 -3.09 18.30 -1.01
N GLU A 25 -2.44 17.34 -1.66
CA GLU A 25 -3.10 16.23 -2.31
C GLU A 25 -3.51 15.20 -1.25
N ARG A 26 -4.83 15.04 -1.08
CA ARG A 26 -5.42 14.14 -0.07
C ARG A 26 -5.67 12.73 -0.59
N ASP A 27 -5.74 12.56 -1.91
CA ASP A 27 -5.92 11.26 -2.54
C ASP A 27 -4.63 10.78 -3.23
N ILE A 28 -4.33 9.51 -3.02
CA ILE A 28 -3.32 8.74 -3.76
C ILE A 28 -3.99 8.30 -5.03
N ILE A 29 -3.65 8.91 -6.15
CA ILE A 29 -3.94 8.36 -7.48
C ILE A 29 -2.60 7.85 -8.01
N CYS A 30 -2.57 6.58 -8.41
CA CYS A 30 -1.37 5.93 -8.92
C CYS A 30 -1.63 5.32 -10.28
N ASP A 31 -0.61 5.37 -11.16
CA ASP A 31 -0.64 4.78 -12.51
C ASP A 31 -0.99 3.28 -12.52
N CYS A 32 -0.81 2.58 -11.39
CA CYS A 32 -1.25 1.18 -11.24
C CYS A 32 -2.78 1.01 -11.04
N GLY A 33 -3.54 2.10 -11.19
CA GLY A 33 -4.98 2.16 -10.95
C GLY A 33 -5.37 2.13 -9.47
N HIS A 34 -4.43 2.39 -8.55
CA HIS A 34 -4.75 2.46 -7.12
C HIS A 34 -5.25 3.86 -6.76
N GLN A 35 -6.41 3.91 -6.11
CA GLN A 35 -6.97 5.12 -5.53
C GLN A 35 -7.28 4.90 -4.05
N MET A 36 -6.79 5.78 -3.17
CA MET A 36 -6.98 5.69 -1.73
C MET A 36 -6.73 7.05 -1.06
N ASP A 37 -7.39 7.35 0.06
CA ASP A 37 -7.00 8.48 0.91
C ASP A 37 -5.53 8.35 1.37
N ARG A 38 -4.81 9.47 1.38
CA ARG A 38 -3.38 9.53 1.68
C ARG A 38 -3.05 9.03 3.08
N ASP A 39 -3.88 9.35 4.08
CA ASP A 39 -3.62 9.00 5.47
C ASP A 39 -3.84 7.49 5.66
N LEU A 40 -4.87 6.92 5.01
CA LEU A 40 -5.06 5.46 4.93
C LEU A 40 -3.88 4.76 4.23
N ASN A 41 -3.43 5.27 3.09
CA ASN A 41 -2.28 4.71 2.38
C ASN A 41 -1.00 4.76 3.23
N SER A 42 -0.79 5.86 3.96
CA SER A 42 0.35 6.00 4.87
C SER A 42 0.28 4.96 6.01
N ALA A 43 -0.88 4.76 6.63
CA ALA A 43 -1.08 3.74 7.65
C ALA A 43 -0.77 2.32 7.15
N VAL A 44 -1.21 1.99 5.92
CA VAL A 44 -0.89 0.70 5.29
C VAL A 44 0.62 0.56 5.06
N ASN A 45 1.28 1.59 4.55
CA ASN A 45 2.74 1.57 4.35
C ASN A 45 3.52 1.37 5.65
N ILE A 46 3.07 2.00 6.75
CA ILE A 46 3.68 1.81 8.08
C ILE A 46 3.50 0.36 8.54
N MET A 47 2.30 -0.20 8.36
CA MET A 47 2.02 -1.60 8.69
C MET A 47 2.90 -2.55 7.89
N ILE A 48 3.03 -2.34 6.57
CA ILE A 48 3.91 -3.15 5.71
C ILE A 48 5.37 -3.05 6.17
N LYS A 49 5.88 -1.84 6.46
CA LYS A 49 7.25 -1.67 6.98
C LYS A 49 7.46 -2.42 8.29
N PHE A 50 6.46 -2.43 9.17
CA PHE A 50 6.53 -3.18 10.42
C PHE A 50 6.57 -4.70 10.17
N LEU A 51 5.66 -5.21 9.35
CA LEU A 51 5.55 -6.65 9.04
C LEU A 51 6.77 -7.19 8.29
N THR A 52 7.32 -6.41 7.37
CA THR A 52 8.50 -6.75 6.55
C THR A 52 9.83 -6.44 7.25
N SER A 53 9.80 -5.86 8.45
CA SER A 53 11.04 -5.57 9.18
C SER A 53 11.73 -6.85 9.64
N ASP A 54 13.05 -6.89 9.50
CA ASP A 54 13.87 -8.05 9.84
C ASP A 54 13.77 -8.46 11.34
N ALA A 55 13.31 -7.54 12.19
CA ALA A 55 12.99 -7.80 13.58
C ALA A 55 11.89 -8.87 13.78
N LEU A 56 11.04 -9.11 12.78
CA LEU A 56 9.99 -10.14 12.80
C LEU A 56 10.39 -11.44 12.06
N SER A 57 11.56 -11.48 11.42
CA SER A 57 12.10 -12.70 10.78
C SER A 57 12.21 -13.89 11.76
N GLN A 58 12.30 -13.60 13.07
CA GLN A 58 12.36 -14.56 14.18
C GLN A 58 10.97 -15.04 14.68
N ARG A 59 9.85 -14.47 14.21
CA ARG A 59 8.48 -14.78 14.68
C ARG A 59 7.57 -15.25 13.53
N PRO A 60 7.63 -16.55 13.17
CA PRO A 60 6.91 -17.08 12.02
C PRO A 60 5.38 -16.99 12.08
N SER A 61 4.79 -16.84 13.28
CA SER A 61 3.34 -16.67 13.45
C SER A 61 2.80 -15.28 13.08
N LEU A 62 3.69 -14.29 12.91
CA LEU A 62 3.34 -12.93 12.46
C LEU A 62 3.71 -12.72 10.97
N LYS A 63 4.07 -13.78 10.25
CA LYS A 63 4.37 -13.71 8.82
C LYS A 63 3.10 -13.34 8.05
N GLU A 64 3.08 -12.07 7.63
CA GLU A 64 2.68 -11.48 6.35
C GLU A 64 1.69 -12.26 5.44
N GLU A 65 1.86 -13.57 5.27
CA GLU A 65 1.09 -14.50 4.44
C GLU A 65 -0.43 -14.53 4.70
N SER A 66 -0.90 -14.10 5.87
CA SER A 66 -2.34 -14.02 6.19
C SER A 66 -2.95 -12.67 5.78
N PHE A 67 -2.25 -11.58 6.07
CA PHE A 67 -2.76 -10.22 5.86
C PHE A 67 -2.58 -9.77 4.40
N LEU A 68 -1.40 -9.98 3.81
CA LEU A 68 -1.15 -9.64 2.39
C LEU A 68 -1.91 -10.52 1.42
N ARG A 69 -2.28 -11.73 1.83
CA ARG A 69 -3.09 -12.63 1.00
C ARG A 69 -4.57 -12.22 0.97
N LYS A 70 -5.02 -11.48 1.99
CA LYS A 70 -6.36 -10.89 2.10
C LYS A 70 -6.41 -9.46 1.55
N TRP A 71 -5.32 -8.71 1.69
CA TRP A 71 -5.15 -7.38 1.11
C TRP A 71 -4.57 -7.51 -0.30
N LYS A 72 -5.38 -7.33 -1.35
CA LYS A 72 -4.95 -7.45 -2.77
C LYS A 72 -3.99 -6.32 -3.20
N GLY A 73 -2.80 -6.25 -2.60
CA GLY A 73 -1.69 -5.37 -2.93
C GLY A 73 -0.35 -6.05 -2.63
N PHE A 74 0.69 -5.62 -3.36
CA PHE A 74 2.04 -6.19 -3.57
C PHE A 74 2.19 -7.45 -4.45
N SER A 75 1.11 -7.99 -5.01
CA SER A 75 1.20 -8.97 -6.10
C SER A 75 0.22 -8.62 -7.24
N THR A 76 0.74 -8.11 -8.35
CA THR A 76 0.02 -8.20 -9.63
C THR A 76 0.36 -9.53 -10.28
N THR A 77 -0.55 -10.48 -10.17
CA THR A 77 -1.02 -11.23 -11.35
C THR A 77 -2.54 -11.23 -11.29
N HIS A 78 -3.18 -10.90 -12.41
CA HIS A 78 -4.62 -10.62 -12.61
C HIS A 78 -5.04 -9.16 -12.41
N SER A 79 -5.05 -8.45 -13.55
CA SER A 79 -5.93 -7.30 -13.81
C SER A 79 -7.35 -7.61 -13.34
N PRO A 80 -7.99 -6.75 -12.54
CA PRO A 80 -9.44 -6.79 -12.41
C PRO A 80 -10.03 -6.25 -13.71
N GLU A 81 -10.95 -7.02 -14.31
CA GLU A 81 -11.82 -6.51 -15.36
C GLU A 81 -12.48 -5.22 -14.86
N ILE A 82 -12.35 -4.17 -15.66
CA ILE A 82 -12.97 -2.87 -15.41
C ILE A 82 -14.47 -3.12 -15.46
N CYS A 83 -15.17 -3.03 -14.32
CA CYS A 83 -16.63 -2.96 -14.34
C CYS A 83 -17.02 -1.80 -15.26
N PRO A 84 -17.90 -2.01 -16.26
CA PRO A 84 -18.32 -0.92 -17.12
C PRO A 84 -18.97 0.17 -16.28
N PRO A 85 -18.80 1.46 -16.66
CA PRO A 85 -19.37 2.56 -15.93
C PRO A 85 -20.89 2.37 -15.81
N ALA A 86 -21.42 2.59 -14.60
CA ALA A 86 -22.86 2.68 -14.41
C ALA A 86 -23.38 3.80 -15.33
N ASN A 87 -24.39 3.46 -16.15
CA ASN A 87 -24.94 4.31 -17.19
C ASN A 87 -25.42 5.68 -16.66
N ALA A 88 -25.43 6.62 -17.61
CA ALA A 88 -25.76 8.05 -17.54
C ALA A 88 -26.98 8.45 -16.70
#